data_AF-A0A6V7KC50-F1
#
_entry.id   AF-A0A6V7KC50-F1
#
_cell.length_a   1.000
_cell.length_b   1.000
_cell.length_c   1.000
_cell.angle_alpha   90.00
_cell.angle_beta   90.00
_cell.angle_gamma   90.00
#
_symmetry.space_group_name_H-M   'P 1'
#
loop_
_entity.id
_entity.type
_entity.pdbx_description
1 polymer ?
#
loop_
_entity_poly.entity_id
_entity_poly.type
_entity_poly.pdbx_seq_one_letter_code
_entity_poly.pdbx_strand_id
1 'polypeptide(L)'
;CATGGNNDVVRCIGTLVSRDEVVRFVSDCLEKVGASKSDAHIVGHHLMTADYRGHFSHGMNRMPMYVKDIETKLTDPHAQPKIIKDFQ
;
A
#
# COMPACT_ATOMS: atom_id res chain seq x y z
N CYS A 1 -0.13 -2.69 22.51
CA CYS A 1 0.58 -3.61 23.41
C CYS A 1 0.05 -5.03 23.17
N ALA A 2 0.83 -5.85 22.47
CA ALA A 2 0.81 -7.32 22.29
C ALA A 2 1.81 -7.57 21.14
N THR A 3 3.10 -7.67 21.46
CA THR A 3 3.93 -8.91 21.58
C THR A 3 4.29 -9.51 20.22
N GLY A 4 5.60 -9.64 19.98
CA GLY A 4 6.15 -10.14 18.74
C GLY A 4 6.02 -11.65 18.53
N GLY A 5 6.29 -12.08 17.30
CA GLY A 5 6.49 -13.48 16.93
C GLY A 5 5.76 -13.89 15.65
N ASN A 6 6.45 -13.77 14.51
CA ASN A 6 6.25 -14.47 13.23
C ASN A 6 4.82 -14.50 12.62
N ASN A 7 4.64 -13.70 11.57
CA ASN A 7 3.51 -13.74 10.63
C ASN A 7 2.17 -13.25 11.20
N ASP A 8 2.20 -12.06 11.81
CA ASP A 8 0.98 -11.34 12.12
C ASP A 8 0.06 -11.24 10.89
N VAL A 9 -1.22 -11.55 11.07
CA VAL A 9 -2.20 -11.67 9.99
C VAL A 9 -3.11 -10.45 9.88
N VAL A 10 -3.50 -10.11 8.66
CA VAL A 10 -4.52 -9.13 8.29
C VAL A 10 -5.80 -9.88 7.92
N ARG A 11 -6.94 -9.36 8.37
CA ARG A 11 -8.25 -9.93 8.06
C ARG A 11 -8.75 -9.39 6.72
N CYS A 12 -8.86 -10.27 5.73
CA CYS A 12 -9.41 -9.97 4.40
C CYS A 12 -10.69 -10.79 4.26
N ILE A 13 -11.86 -10.18 4.04
CA ILE A 13 -13.22 -10.78 4.03
C ILE A 13 -13.24 -12.32 4.16
N GLY A 14 -13.34 -12.81 5.40
CA GLY A 14 -13.48 -14.24 5.72
C GLY A 14 -12.18 -15.07 5.82
N THR A 15 -11.01 -14.51 5.50
CA THR A 15 -9.70 -15.19 5.50
C THR A 15 -8.63 -14.36 6.23
N LEU A 16 -7.66 -15.05 6.83
CA LEU A 16 -6.48 -14.44 7.44
C LEU A 16 -5.29 -14.58 6.48
N VAL A 17 -4.59 -13.48 6.23
CA VAL A 17 -3.43 -13.41 5.32
C VAL A 17 -2.27 -12.78 6.09
N SER A 18 -1.02 -13.23 5.90
CA SER A 18 0.11 -12.58 6.58
C SER A 18 0.30 -11.13 6.09
N ARG A 19 0.81 -10.26 6.96
CA ARG A 19 1.15 -8.87 6.58
C ARG A 19 2.09 -8.82 5.37
N ASP A 20 3.09 -9.68 5.34
CA ASP A 20 4.09 -9.71 4.27
C ASP A 20 3.44 -10.07 2.93
N GLU A 21 2.46 -10.99 2.93
CA GLU A 21 1.72 -11.32 1.71
C GLU A 21 0.81 -10.19 1.24
N VAL A 22 0.21 -9.42 2.17
CA VAL A 22 -0.53 -8.21 1.80
C VAL A 22 0.38 -7.19 1.14
N VAL A 23 1.56 -6.94 1.72
CA VAL A 23 2.52 -5.98 1.16
C VAL A 23 2.99 -6.45 -0.21
N ARG A 24 3.40 -7.72 -0.34
CA ARG A 24 3.84 -8.30 -1.63
C ARG A 24 2.75 -8.17 -2.69
N PHE A 25 1.52 -8.56 -2.38
CA PHE A 25 0.40 -8.50 -3.33
C PHE A 25 0.14 -7.06 -3.82
N VAL A 26 0.09 -6.10 -2.89
CA VAL A 26 -0.13 -4.69 -3.26
C VAL A 26 1.03 -4.17 -4.11
N SER A 27 2.27 -4.47 -3.71
CA SER A 27 3.45 -4.04 -4.47
C SER A 27 3.45 -4.62 -5.89
N ASP A 28 3.21 -5.91 -6.06
CA ASP A 28 3.14 -6.57 -7.36
C ASP A 28 2.07 -5.92 -8.28
N CYS A 29 0.91 -5.59 -7.72
CA CYS A 29 -0.15 -4.90 -8.46
C CYS A 29 0.27 -3.50 -8.92
N LEU A 30 0.91 -2.72 -8.05
CA LEU A 30 1.35 -1.36 -8.38
C LEU A 30 2.53 -1.36 -9.35
N GLU A 31 3.48 -2.26 -9.19
CA GLU A 31 4.58 -2.47 -10.15
C GLU A 31 4.04 -2.82 -11.54
N LYS A 32 2.98 -3.64 -11.60
CA LYS A 32 2.37 -4.03 -12.88
C LYS A 32 1.76 -2.85 -13.65
N VAL A 33 1.28 -1.82 -12.93
CA VAL A 33 0.76 -0.59 -13.54
C VAL A 33 1.81 0.52 -13.67
N GLY A 34 3.08 0.23 -13.33
CA GLY A 34 4.22 1.10 -13.62
C GLY A 34 4.86 1.78 -12.42
N ALA A 35 4.42 1.53 -11.18
CA ALA A 35 5.11 2.05 -10.01
C ALA A 35 6.51 1.45 -9.87
N SER A 36 7.44 2.23 -9.30
CA SER A 36 8.74 1.69 -8.91
C SER A 36 8.58 0.70 -7.76
N LYS A 37 9.48 -0.29 -7.65
CA LYS A 37 9.48 -1.27 -6.54
C LYS A 37 9.50 -0.59 -5.17
N SER A 38 10.25 0.50 -5.01
CA SER A 38 10.31 1.25 -3.76
C SER A 38 8.98 1.94 -3.43
N ASP A 39 8.37 2.61 -4.40
CA ASP A 39 7.11 3.33 -4.18
C ASP A 39 5.95 2.35 -3.96
N ALA A 40 5.92 1.27 -4.75
CA ALA A 40 4.97 0.18 -4.60
C ALA A 40 5.07 -0.49 -3.22
N HIS A 41 6.28 -0.64 -2.67
CA HIS A 41 6.50 -1.15 -1.32
C HIS A 41 6.00 -0.18 -0.24
N ILE A 42 6.27 1.12 -0.39
CA ILE A 42 5.80 2.16 0.54
C ILE A 42 4.27 2.14 0.62
N VAL A 43 3.59 2.13 -0.53
CA VAL A 43 2.12 2.09 -0.59
C VAL A 43 1.59 0.77 -0.03
N GLY A 44 2.20 -0.37 -0.38
CA GLY A 44 1.83 -1.68 0.16
C GLY A 44 1.91 -1.75 1.68
N HIS A 45 3.02 -1.26 2.25
CA HIS A 45 3.19 -1.19 3.70
C HIS A 45 2.16 -0.26 4.35
N HIS A 46 1.85 0.88 3.73
CA HIS A 46 0.83 1.81 4.22
C HIS A 46 -0.58 1.19 4.25
N LEU A 47 -1.02 0.56 3.15
CA LEU A 47 -2.34 -0.07 3.06
C LEU A 47 -2.47 -1.24 4.04
N MET A 48 -1.44 -2.07 4.15
CA MET A 48 -1.36 -3.14 5.15
C MET A 48 -1.51 -2.58 6.57
N THR A 49 -0.78 -1.51 6.90
CA THR A 49 -0.80 -0.91 8.24
C THR A 49 -2.17 -0.31 8.56
N ALA A 50 -2.82 0.33 7.58
CA ALA A 50 -4.16 0.88 7.74
C ALA A 50 -5.18 -0.24 8.05
N ASP A 51 -5.18 -1.33 7.29
CA ASP A 51 -6.06 -2.48 7.54
C ASP A 51 -5.77 -3.17 8.86
N TYR A 52 -4.49 -3.38 9.18
CA TYR A 52 -4.08 -3.99 10.45
C TYR A 52 -4.55 -3.16 11.66
N ARG A 53 -4.60 -1.83 11.53
CA ARG A 53 -5.11 -0.91 12.56
C ARG A 53 -6.63 -0.74 12.55
N GLY A 54 -7.36 -1.46 11.70
CA GLY A 54 -8.83 -1.39 11.59
C GLY A 54 -9.35 -0.21 10.76
N HIS A 55 -8.49 0.52 10.05
CA HIS A 55 -8.87 1.63 9.15
C HIS A 55 -9.15 1.10 7.74
N PHE A 56 -10.12 0.17 7.61
CA PHE A 56 -10.38 -0.54 6.35
C PHE A 56 -10.74 0.37 5.17
N SER A 57 -11.30 1.55 5.43
CA SER A 57 -11.59 2.55 4.40
C SER A 57 -10.35 3.23 3.82
N HIS A 58 -9.17 3.00 4.39
CA HIS A 58 -7.89 3.58 3.97
C HIS A 58 -6.82 2.50 3.69
N GLY A 59 -7.14 1.22 3.88
CA GLY A 59 -6.27 0.10 3.52
C GLY A 59 -6.61 -0.51 2.16
N MET A 60 -6.60 -1.84 2.04
CA MET A 60 -6.69 -2.52 0.75
C MET A 60 -7.98 -2.24 -0.05
N ASN A 61 -9.05 -1.75 0.58
CA ASN A 61 -10.24 -1.30 -0.15
C ASN A 61 -9.95 -0.17 -1.16
N ARG A 62 -8.80 0.51 -1.05
CA ARG A 62 -8.33 1.52 -2.01
C ARG A 62 -7.62 0.95 -3.23
N MET A 63 -7.23 -0.32 -3.22
CA MET A 63 -6.44 -0.91 -4.30
C MET A 63 -7.07 -0.78 -5.70
N PRO A 64 -8.38 -1.09 -5.91
CA PRO A 64 -8.98 -0.95 -7.23
C PRO A 64 -8.95 0.49 -7.76
N MET A 65 -9.06 1.47 -6.87
CA MET A 65 -8.98 2.89 -7.23
C MET A 65 -7.55 3.26 -7.65
N TYR A 66 -6.53 2.89 -6.86
CA TYR A 66 -5.14 3.24 -7.17
C TYR A 66 -4.66 2.64 -8.50
N VAL A 67 -4.98 1.37 -8.75
CA VAL A 67 -4.69 0.72 -10.03
C VAL A 67 -5.34 1.47 -11.18
N LYS A 68 -6.64 1.78 -11.06
CA LYS A 68 -7.38 2.52 -12.09
C LYS A 68 -6.83 3.93 -12.32
N ASP A 69 -6.47 4.65 -11.27
CA ASP A 69 -5.99 6.02 -11.37
C ASP A 69 -4.62 6.09 -12.08
N ILE A 70 -3.76 5.08 -11.87
CA ILE A 70 -2.51 4.94 -12.61
C ILE A 70 -2.77 4.57 -14.07
N GLU A 71 -3.63 3.58 -14.34
CA GLU A 71 -3.99 3.16 -15.71
C GLU A 71 -4.62 4.29 -16.53
N THR A 72 -5.46 5.12 -15.89
CA THR A 72 -6.11 6.28 -16.52
C THR A 72 -5.24 7.53 -16.53
N LYS A 73 -4.00 7.46 -16.04
CA LYS A 73 -3.02 8.55 -15.96
C LYS A 73 -3.49 9.74 -15.11
N LEU A 74 -4.45 9.51 -14.22
CA LEU A 74 -4.83 10.49 -13.20
C LEU A 74 -3.73 10.62 -12.13
N THR A 75 -3.01 9.52 -11.88
CA THR A 75 -1.83 9.48 -11.01
C THR A 75 -0.60 9.12 -11.85
N ASP A 76 0.47 9.90 -11.70
CA ASP A 76 1.79 9.57 -12.25
C ASP A 76 2.54 8.64 -11.27
N PRO A 77 2.79 7.37 -11.64
CA PRO A 77 3.46 6.40 -10.77
C PRO A 77 4.96 6.67 -10.58
N HIS A 78 5.52 7.66 -11.29
CA HIS A 78 6.93 8.05 -11.21
C HIS A 78 7.14 9.43 -10.58
N ALA A 79 6.06 10.11 -10.15
CA ALA A 79 6.15 11.44 -9.57
C ALA A 79 7.00 11.43 -8.30
N GLN A 80 7.90 12.42 -8.18
CA GLN A 80 8.75 12.60 -7.00
C GLN A 80 8.44 13.95 -6.34
N PRO A 81 8.25 14.00 -5.01
CA PRO A 81 8.00 15.25 -4.31
C PRO A 81 9.22 16.16 -4.42
N LYS A 82 8.98 17.45 -4.69
CA LYS A 82 10.02 18.48 -4.76
C LYS A 82 9.78 19.54 -3.69
N ILE A 83 10.82 19.88 -2.94
CA ILE A 83 10.79 21.01 -2.01
C ILE A 83 10.84 22.30 -2.84
N ILE A 84 9.77 23.10 -2.77
CA ILE A 84 9.66 24.39 -3.49
C ILE A 84 10.09 25.55 -2.59
N LYS A 85 9.89 25.43 -1.28
CA LYS A 85 10.27 26.41 -0.28
C LYS A 85 10.65 25.69 1.00
N ASP A 86 11.81 26.03 1.53
CA ASP A 86 12.30 25.59 2.84
C ASP A 86 12.48 26.85 3.72
N PHE A 87 12.25 26.71 5.01
CA PHE A 87 12.24 27.81 5.99
C PHE A 87 13.32 27.61 7.06
N GLN A 88 14.48 27.07 6.68
CA GLN A 88 15.66 27.06 7.54
C GLN A 88 16.16 28.46 7.87
#